data_AF-A0A1J3CRD4-F1
#
_entry.id   AF-A0A1J3CRD4-F1
#
_cell.length_a   1.000
_cell.length_b   1.000
_cell.length_c   1.000
_cell.angle_alpha   90.00
_cell.angle_beta   90.00
_cell.angle_gamma   90.00
#
_symmetry.space_group_name_H-M   'P 1'
#
loop_
_entity.id
_entity.type
_entity.pdbx_description
1 polymer ?
#
loop_
_entity_poly.entity_id
_entity_poly.type
_entity_poly.pdbx_seq_one_letter_code
_entity_poly.pdbx_strand_id
1 'polypeptide(L)'
;RKNLTYQKRKIWSNVRLIMIPFFLCLILVVIQVLFDKYINNSADNQCGCQNKTCGVAFSSPDQAFFCAIPDPPQWPPLLQVPRPESRALTDPRDDSCRRTGSCPVTILFTGNNRSLGTSLSENLLTLGNSSDILSFLANSVLGTQVEADITNYLDPAIASNLPIYNI
;
A
#
# COMPACT_ATOMS: atom_id res chain seq x y z
N ARG A 1 42.61 -1.23 43.18
CA ARG A 1 43.05 0.19 43.27
C ARG A 1 43.63 0.77 41.96
N LYS A 2 44.46 0.04 41.18
CA LYS A 2 45.12 0.58 39.96
C LYS A 2 44.17 1.08 38.84
N ASN A 3 42.97 0.49 38.71
CA ASN A 3 42.03 0.82 37.64
C ASN A 3 41.27 2.14 37.89
N LEU A 4 40.95 2.47 39.15
CA LEU A 4 40.25 3.72 39.49
C LEU A 4 41.14 4.96 39.32
N THR A 5 42.44 4.84 39.63
CA THR A 5 43.41 5.93 39.45
C THR A 5 43.64 6.26 37.97
N TYR A 6 43.52 5.26 37.08
CA TYR A 6 43.60 5.44 35.63
C TYR A 6 42.38 6.20 35.07
N GLN A 7 41.17 5.84 35.55
CA GLN A 7 39.95 6.58 35.22
C GLN A 7 39.95 8.03 35.75
N LYS A 8 40.57 8.28 36.91
CA LYS A 8 40.69 9.62 37.50
C LYS A 8 41.57 10.58 36.67
N ARG A 9 42.56 10.07 35.91
CA ARG A 9 43.40 10.88 35.00
C ARG A 9 42.73 11.16 33.64
N LYS A 10 41.73 10.36 33.26
CA LYS A 10 40.97 10.47 32.01
C LYS A 10 39.52 10.90 32.24
N ILE A 11 39.31 11.75 33.24
CA ILE A 11 37.99 12.29 33.65
C ILE A 11 37.17 12.83 32.47
N TRP A 12 37.81 13.54 31.53
CA TRP A 12 37.17 14.07 30.34
C TRP A 12 36.57 12.99 29.42
N SER A 13 37.24 11.84 29.32
CA SER A 13 36.76 10.71 28.52
C SER A 13 35.55 10.04 29.18
N ASN A 14 35.57 9.90 30.51
CA ASN A 14 34.47 9.32 31.27
C ASN A 14 33.24 10.23 31.30
N VAL A 15 33.43 11.55 31.44
CA VAL A 15 32.35 12.54 31.32
C VAL A 15 31.72 12.46 29.94
N ARG A 16 32.52 12.45 28.86
CA ARG A 16 32.00 12.31 27.50
C ARG A 16 31.16 11.03 27.32
N LEU A 17 31.58 9.92 27.93
CA LEU A 17 30.88 8.64 27.82
C LEU A 17 29.48 8.67 28.46
N ILE A 18 29.28 9.50 29.50
CA ILE A 18 27.98 9.70 30.16
C ILE A 18 27.17 10.84 29.51
N MET A 19 27.84 11.88 29.00
CA MET A 19 27.17 13.03 28.39
C MET A 19 26.55 12.71 27.03
N ILE A 20 27.14 11.80 26.25
CA ILE A 20 26.59 11.38 24.95
C ILE A 20 25.17 10.81 25.09
N PRO A 21 24.89 9.78 25.92
CA PRO A 21 23.52 9.27 26.05
C PRO A 21 22.57 10.32 26.63
N PHE A 22 23.02 11.18 27.55
CA PHE A 22 22.18 12.25 28.07
C PHE A 22 21.78 13.27 26.99
N PHE A 23 22.73 13.69 26.16
CA PHE A 23 22.48 14.61 25.06
C PHE A 23 21.55 13.99 24.00
N LEU A 24 21.73 12.71 23.68
CA LEU A 24 20.81 11.98 22.79
C LEU A 24 19.40 11.93 23.37
N CYS A 25 19.24 11.64 24.67
CA CYS A 25 17.94 11.66 25.33
C CYS A 25 17.29 13.06 25.28
N LEU A 26 18.06 14.12 25.52
CA LEU A 26 17.54 15.49 25.41
C LEU A 26 17.07 15.81 23.98
N ILE A 27 17.84 15.41 22.96
CA ILE A 27 17.45 15.58 21.57
C ILE A 27 16.14 14.82 21.28
N LEU A 28 16.05 13.56 21.71
CA LEU A 28 14.84 12.76 21.49
C LEU A 28 13.62 13.36 22.17
N VAL A 29 13.74 13.87 23.40
CA VAL A 29 12.64 14.56 24.11
C VAL A 29 12.22 15.82 23.37
N VAL A 30 13.17 16.63 22.89
CA VAL A 30 12.85 17.83 22.09
C VAL A 30 12.11 17.44 20.82
N ILE A 31 12.57 16.40 20.11
CA ILE A 31 11.90 15.89 18.91
C ILE A 31 10.49 15.44 19.25
N GLN A 32 10.29 14.65 20.31
CA GLN A 32 8.97 14.18 20.75
C GLN A 32 8.02 15.36 21.01
N VAL A 33 8.46 16.38 21.76
CA VAL A 33 7.64 17.57 22.05
C VAL A 33 7.27 18.33 20.78
N LEU A 34 8.19 18.44 19.82
CA LEU A 34 7.90 19.09 18.53
C LEU A 34 6.88 18.28 17.73
N PHE A 35 7.04 16.96 17.65
CA PHE A 35 6.07 16.08 16.98
C PHE A 35 4.70 16.15 17.64
N ASP A 36 4.62 16.11 18.97
CA ASP A 36 3.35 16.22 19.68
C ASP A 36 2.68 17.58 19.43
N LYS A 37 3.45 18.67 19.44
CA LYS A 37 2.90 20.02 19.28
C LYS A 37 2.47 20.33 17.85
N TYR A 38 3.26 19.95 16.86
CA TYR A 38 3.05 20.36 15.47
C TYR A 38 2.35 19.30 14.63
N ILE A 39 2.57 18.03 14.92
CA ILE A 39 1.97 16.93 14.16
C ILE A 39 0.77 16.38 14.91
N ASN A 40 0.95 15.85 16.11
CA ASN A 40 -0.13 15.14 16.81
C ASN A 40 -1.28 16.05 17.25
N ASN A 41 -0.99 17.27 17.73
CA ASN A 41 -2.01 18.23 18.16
C ASN A 41 -2.62 19.04 17.00
N SER A 42 -2.23 18.81 15.75
CA SER A 42 -2.97 19.35 14.62
C SER A 42 -4.23 18.53 14.44
N ALA A 43 -5.40 19.17 14.45
CA ALA A 43 -6.68 18.49 14.23
C ALA A 43 -6.66 17.67 12.92
N ASP A 44 -5.91 18.11 11.91
CA ASP A 44 -5.84 17.47 10.59
C ASP A 44 -5.07 16.13 10.58
N ASN A 45 -4.21 15.87 11.57
CA ASN A 45 -3.37 14.66 11.64
C ASN A 45 -3.94 13.59 12.56
N GLN A 46 -5.21 13.71 12.95
CA GLN A 46 -5.92 12.75 13.78
C GLN A 46 -7.19 12.30 13.07
N CYS A 47 -7.65 11.10 13.39
CA CYS A 47 -8.95 10.66 12.92
C CYS A 47 -10.05 11.56 13.50
N GLY A 48 -10.97 12.02 12.66
CA GLY A 48 -12.11 12.84 13.06
C GLY A 48 -13.04 12.08 14.01
N CYS A 49 -13.55 12.79 15.03
CA CYS A 49 -14.41 12.23 16.07
C CYS A 49 -15.61 13.13 16.35
N GLN A 50 -16.78 12.53 16.52
CA GLN A 50 -18.00 13.18 16.99
C GLN A 50 -18.56 12.38 18.17
N ASN A 51 -18.88 13.02 19.30
CA ASN A 51 -19.50 12.37 20.48
C ASN A 51 -18.85 11.04 20.92
N LYS A 52 -17.50 10.99 20.94
CA LYS A 52 -16.67 9.82 21.28
C LYS A 52 -16.63 8.69 20.24
N THR A 53 -17.36 8.80 19.14
CA THR A 53 -17.20 7.91 17.99
C THR A 53 -16.24 8.56 16.99
N CYS A 54 -15.14 7.87 16.71
CA CYS A 54 -14.12 8.29 15.75
C CYS A 54 -14.22 7.43 14.49
N GLY A 55 -13.96 8.02 13.33
CA GLY A 55 -13.95 7.27 12.08
C GLY A 55 -13.86 8.14 10.84
N VAL A 56 -13.62 7.49 9.71
CA VAL A 56 -13.53 8.15 8.39
C VAL A 56 -14.78 8.99 8.09
N ALA A 57 -15.97 8.54 8.51
CA ALA A 57 -17.24 9.26 8.32
C ALA A 57 -17.30 10.63 9.02
N PHE A 58 -16.47 10.86 10.04
CA PHE A 58 -16.40 12.10 10.80
C PHE A 58 -15.13 12.89 10.52
N SER A 59 -14.37 12.48 9.49
CA SER A 59 -13.05 13.01 9.16
C SER A 59 -13.09 13.85 7.89
N SER A 60 -12.25 14.88 7.82
CA SER A 60 -11.89 15.50 6.54
C SER A 60 -11.06 14.53 5.67
N PRO A 61 -10.89 14.79 4.36
CA PRO A 61 -10.06 13.96 3.49
C PRO A 61 -8.64 13.73 4.03
N ASP A 62 -8.03 14.76 4.63
CA ASP A 62 -6.67 14.67 5.19
C ASP A 62 -6.64 13.85 6.50
N GLN A 63 -7.67 14.00 7.34
CA GLN A 63 -7.82 13.25 8.59
C GLN A 63 -8.14 11.77 8.36
N ALA A 64 -8.88 11.45 7.29
CA ALA A 64 -9.32 10.09 6.97
C ALA A 64 -8.14 9.12 6.82
N PHE A 65 -6.98 9.62 6.39
CA PHE A 65 -5.74 8.84 6.27
C PHE A 65 -5.25 8.29 7.63
N PHE A 66 -5.57 8.97 8.73
CA PHE A 66 -5.15 8.58 10.08
C PHE A 66 -6.18 7.73 10.83
N CYS A 67 -7.30 7.38 10.18
CA CYS A 67 -8.35 6.56 10.79
C CYS A 67 -8.08 5.06 10.65
N ALA A 68 -8.36 4.33 11.73
CA ALA A 68 -8.49 2.89 11.65
C ALA A 68 -9.78 2.52 10.89
N ILE A 69 -9.68 1.55 9.97
CA ILE A 69 -10.80 0.95 9.27
C ILE A 69 -10.92 -0.49 9.81
N PRO A 70 -11.73 -0.72 10.86
CA PRO A 70 -11.78 -2.03 11.54
C PRO A 70 -12.34 -3.12 10.64
N ASP A 71 -13.35 -2.79 9.83
CA ASP A 71 -14.01 -3.71 8.90
C ASP A 71 -13.91 -3.14 7.48
N PRO A 72 -12.81 -3.41 6.75
CA PRO A 72 -12.68 -2.93 5.39
C PRO A 72 -13.69 -3.62 4.47
N PRO A 73 -14.25 -2.90 3.48
CA PRO A 73 -15.10 -3.52 2.47
C PRO A 73 -14.35 -4.61 1.73
N GLN A 74 -15.02 -5.73 1.47
CA GLN A 74 -14.46 -6.84 0.71
C GLN A 74 -14.50 -6.48 -0.77
N TRP A 75 -13.35 -6.09 -1.31
CA TRP A 75 -13.19 -5.82 -2.74
C TRP A 75 -12.86 -7.10 -3.50
N PRO A 76 -13.31 -7.23 -4.76
CA PRO A 76 -12.89 -8.32 -5.61
C PRO A 76 -11.37 -8.23 -5.89
N PRO A 77 -10.70 -9.36 -6.14
CA PRO A 77 -9.28 -9.34 -6.44
C PRO A 77 -9.02 -8.60 -7.77
N LEU A 78 -8.17 -7.58 -7.72
CA LEU A 78 -7.72 -6.82 -8.88
C LEU A 78 -6.24 -7.12 -9.18
N LEU A 79 -5.98 -7.56 -10.40
CA LEU A 79 -4.65 -7.77 -10.95
C LEU A 79 -4.19 -6.51 -11.67
N GLN A 80 -2.98 -6.05 -11.38
CA GLN A 80 -2.38 -4.96 -12.13
C GLN A 80 -2.03 -5.44 -13.55
N VAL A 81 -2.64 -4.83 -14.55
CA VAL A 81 -2.40 -5.11 -15.98
C VAL A 81 -1.60 -3.98 -16.63
N PRO A 82 -0.80 -4.27 -17.66
CA PRO A 82 -0.10 -3.23 -18.40
C PRO A 82 -1.05 -2.21 -19.02
N ARG A 83 -0.64 -0.94 -18.97
CA ARG A 83 -1.29 0.14 -19.71
C ARG A 83 -1.29 -0.15 -21.22
N PRO A 84 -2.24 0.39 -21.99
CA PRO A 84 -2.41 -0.01 -23.39
C PRO A 84 -1.16 0.16 -24.25
N GLU A 85 -0.35 1.19 -23.98
CA GLU A 85 0.92 1.47 -24.65
C GLU A 85 2.02 0.42 -24.41
N SER A 86 1.94 -0.32 -23.30
CA SER A 86 2.93 -1.33 -22.89
C SER A 86 2.45 -2.77 -23.04
N ARG A 87 1.22 -2.99 -23.53
CA ARG A 87 0.69 -4.34 -23.77
C ARG A 87 1.47 -5.07 -24.86
N ALA A 88 1.64 -6.38 -24.67
CA ALA A 88 2.30 -7.24 -25.63
C ALA A 88 1.52 -7.26 -26.95
N LEU A 89 2.25 -7.26 -28.07
CA LEU A 89 1.67 -7.38 -29.40
C LEU A 89 1.67 -8.85 -29.82
N THR A 90 0.56 -9.33 -30.36
CA THR A 90 0.50 -10.67 -30.98
C THR A 90 1.31 -10.72 -32.28
N ASP A 91 1.24 -9.65 -33.08
CA ASP A 91 2.13 -9.42 -34.22
C ASP A 91 2.99 -8.17 -33.93
N PRO A 92 4.33 -8.29 -33.84
CA PRO A 92 5.23 -7.16 -33.62
C PRO A 92 5.11 -6.02 -34.65
N ARG A 93 4.52 -6.27 -35.82
CA ARG A 93 4.37 -5.28 -36.90
C ARG A 93 3.08 -4.48 -36.82
N ASP A 94 2.10 -4.92 -36.03
CA ASP A 94 0.81 -4.25 -35.89
C ASP A 94 0.72 -3.54 -34.54
N ASP A 95 1.12 -2.27 -34.51
CA ASP A 95 1.02 -1.41 -33.32
C ASP A 95 -0.30 -0.64 -33.24
N SER A 96 -1.22 -0.87 -34.18
CA SER A 96 -2.48 -0.11 -34.27
C SER A 96 -3.32 -0.27 -33.00
N CYS A 97 -3.35 -1.48 -32.42
CA CYS A 97 -4.11 -1.76 -31.20
C CYS A 97 -3.61 -0.99 -29.97
N ARG A 98 -2.32 -0.58 -29.94
CA ARG A 98 -1.77 0.22 -28.83
C ARG A 98 -2.28 1.65 -28.91
N ARG A 99 -2.41 2.18 -30.13
CA ARG A 99 -2.93 3.52 -30.39
C ARG A 99 -4.42 3.62 -30.08
N THR A 100 -5.19 2.58 -30.38
CA THR A 100 -6.64 2.51 -30.11
C THR A 100 -6.96 2.04 -28.69
N GLY A 101 -5.96 1.57 -27.94
CA GLY A 101 -6.14 1.01 -26.60
C GLY A 101 -6.84 -0.36 -26.57
N SER A 102 -6.94 -1.03 -27.72
CA SER A 102 -7.69 -2.29 -27.89
C SER A 102 -6.83 -3.55 -27.81
N CYS A 103 -5.51 -3.44 -27.58
CA CYS A 103 -4.68 -4.64 -27.44
C CYS A 103 -5.16 -5.50 -26.25
N PRO A 104 -5.23 -6.83 -26.41
CA PRO A 104 -5.58 -7.72 -25.31
C PRO A 104 -4.51 -7.68 -24.21
N VAL A 105 -4.92 -7.95 -22.97
CA VAL A 105 -3.98 -8.18 -21.87
C VAL A 105 -3.35 -9.56 -22.08
N THR A 106 -2.03 -9.66 -21.87
CA THR A 106 -1.31 -10.93 -21.95
C THR A 106 -0.66 -11.21 -20.60
N ILE A 107 -0.97 -12.36 -20.01
CA ILE A 107 -0.41 -12.80 -18.73
C ILE A 107 0.52 -13.98 -19.01
N LEU A 108 1.77 -13.88 -18.58
CA LEU A 108 2.73 -14.95 -18.74
C LEU A 108 2.60 -15.94 -17.57
N PHE A 109 2.11 -17.13 -17.86
CA PHE A 109 2.09 -18.22 -16.90
C PHE A 109 3.33 -19.10 -17.07
N THR A 110 4.14 -19.26 -16.01
CA THR A 110 5.38 -20.05 -16.04
C THR A 110 5.35 -21.15 -14.99
N GLY A 111 6.03 -22.26 -15.26
CA GLY A 111 6.16 -23.36 -14.32
C GLY A 111 6.74 -24.62 -14.97
N ASN A 112 7.34 -25.50 -14.18
CA ASN A 112 7.90 -26.76 -14.67
C ASN A 112 6.82 -27.81 -14.98
N ASN A 113 5.64 -27.68 -14.38
CA ASN A 113 4.52 -28.59 -14.59
C ASN A 113 3.43 -27.89 -15.41
N ARG A 114 3.36 -28.23 -16.69
CA ARG A 114 2.38 -27.69 -17.63
C ARG A 114 0.94 -27.98 -17.21
N SER A 115 0.65 -29.20 -16.73
CA SER A 115 -0.72 -29.60 -16.37
C SER A 115 -1.25 -28.75 -15.20
N LEU A 116 -0.44 -28.61 -14.15
CA LEU A 116 -0.76 -27.72 -13.03
C LEU A 116 -0.94 -26.28 -13.50
N GLY A 117 -0.04 -25.81 -14.38
CA GLY A 117 -0.11 -24.44 -14.87
C GLY A 117 -1.36 -24.11 -15.68
N THR A 118 -1.72 -25.00 -16.61
CA THR A 118 -2.97 -24.89 -17.37
C THR A 118 -4.18 -24.90 -16.43
N SER A 119 -4.21 -25.83 -15.48
CA SER A 119 -5.31 -25.93 -14.51
C SER A 119 -5.42 -24.68 -13.65
N LEU A 120 -4.31 -24.11 -13.18
CA LEU A 120 -4.31 -22.88 -12.40
C LEU A 120 -4.77 -21.68 -13.22
N SER A 121 -4.25 -21.50 -14.44
CA SER A 121 -4.67 -20.38 -15.30
C SER A 121 -6.15 -20.45 -15.67
N GLU A 122 -6.67 -21.65 -15.94
CA GLU A 122 -8.08 -21.84 -16.25
C GLU A 122 -8.97 -21.55 -15.04
N ASN A 123 -8.56 -21.92 -13.83
CA ASN A 123 -9.35 -21.67 -12.61
C ASN A 123 -9.18 -20.27 -12.02
N LEU A 124 -8.11 -19.55 -12.34
CA LEU A 124 -7.88 -18.17 -11.86
C LEU A 124 -8.51 -17.12 -12.78
N LEU A 125 -8.48 -17.36 -14.09
CA LEU A 125 -9.00 -16.44 -15.11
C LEU A 125 -10.39 -16.89 -15.61
N THR A 126 -11.10 -17.66 -14.78
CA THR A 126 -12.41 -18.21 -15.13
C THR A 126 -13.45 -17.12 -15.21
N LEU A 127 -14.19 -17.14 -16.32
CA LEU A 127 -15.38 -16.34 -16.51
C LEU A 127 -16.58 -17.08 -15.90
N GLY A 128 -17.04 -16.62 -14.73
CA GLY A 128 -18.25 -17.16 -14.12
C GLY A 128 -19.50 -16.77 -14.89
N ASN A 129 -20.26 -17.75 -15.40
CA ASN A 129 -21.62 -17.52 -15.92
C ASN A 129 -22.63 -17.43 -14.75
N SER A 130 -22.43 -16.48 -13.85
CA SER A 130 -23.39 -16.21 -12.77
C SER A 130 -24.44 -15.20 -13.24
N SER A 131 -25.72 -15.47 -13.00
CA SER A 131 -26.78 -14.47 -13.14
C SER A 131 -26.67 -13.36 -12.08
N ASP A 132 -25.92 -13.60 -11.01
CA ASP A 132 -25.61 -12.63 -9.96
C ASP A 132 -24.22 -12.01 -10.20
N ILE A 133 -24.24 -10.72 -10.54
CA ILE A 133 -23.05 -9.90 -10.83
C ILE A 133 -22.11 -9.84 -9.62
N LEU A 134 -22.64 -9.79 -8.39
CA LEU A 134 -21.81 -9.66 -7.20
C LEU A 134 -20.99 -10.94 -6.97
N SER A 135 -21.63 -12.09 -7.16
CA SER A 135 -20.97 -13.39 -7.08
C SER A 135 -19.94 -13.57 -8.21
N PHE A 136 -20.23 -13.06 -9.40
CA PHE A 136 -19.25 -13.05 -10.50
C PHE A 136 -18.02 -12.23 -10.14
N LEU A 137 -18.21 -10.97 -9.72
CA LEU A 137 -17.10 -10.08 -9.35
C LEU A 137 -16.25 -10.68 -8.21
N ALA A 138 -16.87 -11.33 -7.22
CA ALA A 138 -16.16 -11.94 -6.10
C ALA A 138 -15.33 -13.17 -6.48
N ASN A 139 -15.74 -13.92 -7.51
CA ASN A 139 -15.11 -15.19 -7.90
C ASN A 139 -14.19 -15.07 -9.14
N SER A 140 -14.22 -13.94 -9.84
CA SER A 140 -13.38 -13.69 -11.01
C SER A 140 -12.26 -12.70 -10.67
N VAL A 141 -11.07 -12.94 -11.22
CA VAL A 141 -9.96 -11.99 -11.12
C VAL A 141 -10.14 -10.91 -12.18
N LEU A 142 -10.22 -9.67 -11.74
CA LEU A 142 -10.37 -8.51 -12.62
C LEU A 142 -9.02 -7.82 -12.83
N GLY A 143 -8.91 -6.98 -13.85
CA GLY A 143 -7.69 -6.25 -14.20
C GLY A 143 -7.83 -4.74 -14.02
N THR A 144 -6.79 -4.08 -13.51
CA THR A 144 -6.68 -2.62 -13.44
C THR A 144 -5.35 -2.12 -13.97
N GLN A 145 -5.34 -0.96 -14.62
CA GLN A 145 -4.10 -0.33 -15.12
C GLN A 145 -3.36 0.50 -14.06
N VAL A 146 -3.97 0.69 -12.90
CA VAL A 146 -3.42 1.49 -11.81
C VAL A 146 -2.77 0.57 -10.80
N GLU A 147 -1.64 1.00 -10.28
CA GLU A 147 -0.97 0.31 -9.18
C GLU A 147 -1.78 0.44 -7.89
N ALA A 148 -1.72 -0.58 -7.04
CA ALA A 148 -2.35 -0.52 -5.73
C ALA A 148 -1.72 0.59 -4.88
N ASP A 149 -2.54 1.27 -4.09
CA ASP A 149 -2.06 2.31 -3.18
C ASP A 149 -1.51 1.70 -1.88
N ILE A 150 -0.73 2.48 -1.13
CA ILE A 150 0.01 2.03 0.05
C ILE A 150 -0.85 1.37 1.14
N THR A 151 -2.14 1.72 1.23
CA THR A 151 -3.02 1.22 2.29
C THR A 151 -3.94 0.08 1.86
N ASN A 152 -4.02 -0.28 0.57
CA ASN A 152 -4.88 -1.33 -0.02
C ASN A 152 -6.38 -1.33 0.40
N TYR A 153 -6.85 -0.39 1.23
CA TYR A 153 -8.25 -0.31 1.68
C TYR A 153 -9.17 0.28 0.61
N LEU A 154 -8.62 1.19 -0.19
CA LEU A 154 -9.27 1.81 -1.33
C LEU A 154 -8.42 1.52 -2.55
N ASP A 155 -8.92 0.67 -3.43
CA ASP A 155 -8.28 0.48 -4.73
C ASP A 155 -8.40 1.80 -5.52
N PRO A 156 -7.28 2.37 -6.01
CA PRO A 156 -7.30 3.67 -6.67
C PRO A 156 -8.07 3.66 -8.00
N ALA A 157 -8.19 2.51 -8.66
CA ALA A 157 -9.00 2.39 -9.87
C ALA A 157 -10.49 2.40 -9.56
N ILE A 158 -10.93 1.76 -8.48
CA ILE A 158 -12.32 1.84 -8.01
C ILE A 158 -12.63 3.26 -7.53
N ALA A 159 -11.79 3.83 -6.66
CA ALA A 159 -12.02 5.15 -6.07
C ALA A 159 -12.04 6.28 -7.12
N SER A 160 -11.23 6.17 -8.16
CA SER A 160 -11.15 7.15 -9.25
C SER A 160 -12.09 6.84 -10.43
N ASN A 161 -12.93 5.81 -10.31
CA ASN A 161 -13.86 5.36 -11.34
C ASN A 161 -13.16 5.09 -12.69
N LEU A 162 -12.00 4.44 -12.63
CA LEU A 162 -11.20 4.08 -13.80
C LEU A 162 -11.67 2.74 -14.40
N PRO A 163 -11.32 2.45 -15.67
CA PRO A 163 -11.77 1.24 -16.34
C PRO A 163 -11.23 -0.02 -15.65
N ILE A 164 -12.13 -0.92 -15.29
CA ILE A 164 -11.81 -2.26 -14.81
C ILE A 164 -11.98 -3.23 -15.99
N TYR A 165 -10.95 -4.03 -16.22
CA TYR A 165 -10.88 -4.97 -17.32
C TYR A 165 -11.28 -6.35 -16.84
N ASN A 166 -12.05 -7.04 -17.66
CA ASN A 166 -12.17 -8.49 -17.56
C ASN A 166 -10.98 -9.10 -18.33
N ILE A 167 -10.22 -9.99 -17.68
CA ILE A 167 -8.96 -10.54 -18.21
C ILE A 167 -9.08 -12.00 -18.58
#